data_AF-A0A1A7WSH8-F1
#
_entry.id   AF-A0A1A7WSH8-F1
#
_cell.length_a   1.000
_cell.length_b   1.000
_cell.length_c   1.000
_cell.angle_alpha   90.00
_cell.angle_beta   90.00
_cell.angle_gamma   90.00
#
_symmetry.space_group_name_H-M   'P 1'
#
loop_
_entity.id
_entity.type
_entity.pdbx_description
1 polymer ?
#
loop_
_entity_poly.entity_id
_entity_poly.type
_entity_poly.pdbx_seq_one_letter_code
_entity_poly.pdbx_strand_id
1 'polypeptide(L)' 'TEEFMRLVVTSAEDKHRPVNYVLLWLSLVGPAVGLDVPLEYSMDPHPSAAVSDI' A
#
# COMPACT_ATOMS: atom_id res chain seq x y z
N THR A 1 14.54 -12.61 -3.57
CA THR A 1 13.45 -11.70 -3.98
C THR A 1 12.38 -12.41 -4.76
N GLU A 2 12.73 -13.26 -5.74
CA GLU A 2 11.77 -14.00 -6.57
C GLU A 2 10.95 -15.06 -5.82
N GLU A 3 11.60 -15.86 -4.96
CA GLU A 3 10.94 -16.84 -4.08
C GLU A 3 9.85 -16.20 -3.19
N PHE A 4 10.17 -15.02 -2.65
CA PHE A 4 9.25 -14.26 -1.81
C PHE A 4 8.04 -13.74 -2.60
N MET A 5 8.30 -13.20 -3.80
CA MET A 5 7.26 -12.77 -4.73
C MET A 5 6.35 -13.93 -5.17
N ARG A 6 6.88 -15.14 -5.39
CA ARG A 6 6.03 -16.31 -5.70
C ARG A 6 5.06 -16.64 -4.59
N LEU A 7 5.50 -16.65 -3.33
CA LEU A 7 4.63 -16.89 -2.17
C LEU A 7 3.51 -15.84 -2.06
N VAL A 8 3.84 -14.59 -2.35
CA VAL A 8 2.90 -13.48 -2.39
C VAL A 8 1.87 -13.63 -3.50
N VAL A 9 2.33 -13.99 -4.70
CA VAL A 9 1.49 -14.20 -5.89
C VAL A 9 0.53 -15.36 -5.67
N THR A 10 1.03 -16.51 -5.22
CA THR A 10 0.19 -17.69 -4.98
C THR A 10 -0.83 -17.43 -3.86
N SER A 11 -0.46 -16.71 -2.80
CA SER A 11 -1.39 -16.34 -1.72
C SER A 11 -2.49 -15.38 -2.17
N ALA A 12 -2.23 -14.58 -3.20
CA ALA A 12 -3.21 -13.65 -3.75
C ALA A 12 -4.12 -14.28 -4.81
N GLU A 13 -3.56 -15.15 -5.65
CA GLU A 13 -4.33 -15.96 -6.61
C GLU A 13 -5.35 -16.85 -5.90
N ASP A 14 -4.97 -17.43 -4.76
CA ASP A 14 -5.86 -18.20 -3.87
C ASP A 14 -7.10 -17.40 -3.42
N LYS A 15 -6.93 -16.09 -3.23
CA LYS A 15 -8.01 -15.19 -2.81
C LYS A 15 -8.76 -14.54 -3.98
N HIS A 16 -8.43 -14.91 -5.22
CA HIS A 16 -9.03 -14.41 -6.46
C HIS A 16 -9.16 -12.87 -6.51
N ARG A 17 -8.18 -12.17 -5.90
CA ARG A 17 -8.19 -10.71 -5.77
C ARG A 17 -7.08 -10.15 -6.64
N PRO A 18 -7.35 -9.14 -7.49
CA PRO A 18 -6.29 -8.41 -8.17
C PRO A 18 -5.42 -7.73 -7.10
N VAL A 19 -4.19 -8.21 -6.95
CA VAL A 19 -3.21 -7.67 -6.02
C VAL A 19 -2.20 -6.82 -6.77
N ASN A 20 -1.89 -5.66 -6.21
CA ASN A 20 -0.79 -4.85 -6.69
C ASN A 20 0.51 -5.36 -6.05
N TYR A 21 1.30 -6.11 -6.81
CA TYR A 21 2.54 -6.74 -6.35
C TYR A 21 3.57 -5.74 -5.84
N VAL A 22 3.65 -4.56 -6.47
CA VAL A 22 4.56 -3.49 -6.06
C VAL A 22 4.17 -3.00 -4.66
N LEU A 23 2.88 -2.72 -4.47
CA LEU A 23 2.33 -2.29 -3.19
C LEU A 23 2.53 -3.35 -2.10
N LEU A 24 2.22 -4.61 -2.37
CA LEU A 24 2.37 -5.67 -1.36
C LEU A 24 3.83 -5.89 -0.95
N TRP A 25 4.75 -5.83 -1.92
CA TRP A 25 6.18 -5.93 -1.66
C TRP A 25 6.67 -4.75 -0.81
N LEU A 26 6.26 -3.52 -1.16
CA LEU A 26 6.59 -2.32 -0.39
C LEU A 26 5.98 -2.33 1.01
N SER A 27 4.78 -2.88 1.20
CA SER A 27 4.16 -2.99 2.54
C SER A 27 4.92 -3.94 3.46
N LEU A 28 5.63 -4.92 2.93
CA LEU A 28 6.42 -5.85 3.75
C LEU A 28 7.86 -5.41 3.91
N VAL A 29 8.50 -5.00 2.82
CA VAL A 29 9.92 -4.62 2.82
C VAL A 29 10.10 -3.20 3.36
N GLY A 30 9.13 -2.31 3.15
CA GLY A 30 9.15 -0.93 3.62
C GLY A 30 9.46 -0.83 5.12
N PRO A 31 8.67 -1.46 6.01
CA PRO A 31 8.96 -1.46 7.45
C PRO A 31 10.32 -2.10 7.79
N ALA A 32 10.69 -3.19 7.11
CA ALA A 32 11.94 -3.91 7.38
C ALA A 32 13.20 -3.10 7.03
N VAL A 33 13.10 -2.17 6.08
CA VAL A 33 14.20 -1.27 5.68
C VAL A 33 14.09 0.13 6.29
N GLY A 34 13.11 0.36 7.17
CA GLY A 34 12.86 1.68 7.77
C GLY A 34 12.18 2.69 6.84
N LEU A 35 11.57 2.22 5.75
CA LEU A 35 10.67 2.99 4.90
C LEU A 35 9.33 3.14 5.64
N ASP A 36 9.26 4.10 6.55
CA ASP A 36 7.99 4.54 7.13
C ASP A 36 7.34 5.54 6.18
N VAL A 37 6.15 5.23 5.68
CA VAL A 37 5.35 6.16 4.88
C VAL A 37 4.38 6.84 5.84
N PRO A 38 4.58 8.14 6.16
CA PRO A 38 3.67 8.83 7.05
C PRO A 38 2.23 8.73 6.54
N LEU A 39 1.30 8.47 7.45
CA LEU A 39 -0.13 8.30 7.12
C LEU A 39 -0.70 9.50 6.34
N GLU A 40 -0.12 10.69 6.53
CA GLU A 40 -0.49 11.93 5.82
C GLU A 40 -0.31 11.85 4.30
N TYR A 41 0.56 10.97 3.79
CA TYR A 41 0.73 10.70 2.36
C TYR A 41 -0.12 9.53 1.85
N SER A 42 -0.64 8.70 2.76
CA SER A 42 -1.46 7.52 2.42
C SER A 42 -2.94 7.83 2.44
N MET A 43 -3.34 8.86 3.18
CA MET A 43 -4.69 9.40 3.14
C MET A 43 -4.76 10.36 1.94
N ASP A 44 -5.68 10.08 1.02
CA ASP A 44 -6.08 11.06 0.01
C ASP A 44 -6.31 12.39 0.76
N PRO A 45 -5.71 13.52 0.34
CA PRO A 45 -5.88 14.77 1.05
C PRO A 45 -7.37 15.08 1.03
N HIS A 46 -8.03 14.78 2.16
CA HIS A 46 -9.44 15.10 2.37
C HIS A 46 -9.60 16.54 1.89
N PRO A 47 -10.42 16.81 0.87
CA PRO A 47 -10.65 18.18 0.46
C PRO A 47 -11.31 18.82 1.67
N SER A 48 -10.48 19.55 2.43
CA SER A 48 -10.88 20.37 3.55
C SER A 48 -12.11 21.11 3.06
N ALA A 49 -13.25 20.75 3.64
CA ALA A 49 -14.54 21.30 3.28
C ALA A 49 -14.35 22.79 3.03
N ALA A 50 -14.76 23.24 1.85
CA ALA A 50 -14.75 24.63 1.48
C ALA A 50 -15.41 25.42 2.63
N VAL A 51 -14.58 26.09 3.43
CA VAL A 51 -15.05 27.12 4.35
C VAL A 51 -15.34 28.33 3.46
N SER A 52 -16.47 28.25 2.77
CA SER A 52 -17.17 29.42 2.26
C SER A 52 -17.83 30.07 3.47
N ASP A 53 -17.10 30.93 4.17
CA ASP A 53 -17.71 31.91 5.05
C ASP A 53 -17.65 33.28 4.34
N ILE A 54 -18.86 33.78 4.12
CA ILE A 54 -19.27 35.05 3.50
C ILE A 54 -18.97 36.22 4.44
#